data_AF-A0A7X4CQL5-F1
#
_entry.id   AF-A0A7X4CQL5-F1
#
_cell.length_a   1.000
_cell.length_b   1.000
_cell.length_c   1.000
_cell.angle_alpha   90.00
_cell.angle_beta   90.00
_cell.angle_gamma   90.00
#
_symmetry.space_group_name_H-M   'P 1'
#
loop_
_entity.id
_entity.type
_entity.pdbx_description
1 polymer ?
#
loop_
_entity_poly.entity_id
_entity_poly.type
_entity_poly.pdbx_seq_one_letter_code
_entity_poly.pdbx_strand_id
1 'polypeptide(L)'
;MTSIVDIGKRIELVPIDPHFKDITIALYRQELDSRAVFKVHTYSRIEGSPKRIQEVINIMQTLGGMQKTSDGLLFFPCGDRHEAACRRVFLEACKLTSDTPVEPRPLNILDKKSKLTISVDSLGSGTYRVKSNGEGRSAERRVSAIAAGLIKLGEMEYAEDNSTDSIRFTCGQSHDALVGLLLVRAPNVRVILREQEAGTARGVLSAPSQQT
;
A
#
# COMPACT_ATOMS: atom_id res chain seq x y z
N MET A 1 -3.95 -21.77 -28.57
CA MET A 1 -4.80 -20.58 -28.32
C MET A 1 -4.59 -20.13 -26.89
N THR A 2 -3.81 -19.07 -26.69
CA THR A 2 -3.56 -18.50 -25.36
C THR A 2 -4.78 -17.66 -25.02
N SER A 3 -5.69 -18.18 -24.19
CA SER A 3 -6.80 -17.37 -23.69
C SER A 3 -6.18 -16.22 -22.88
N ILE A 4 -6.36 -14.98 -23.33
CA ILE A 4 -6.05 -13.81 -22.52
C ILE A 4 -7.06 -13.86 -21.37
N VAL A 5 -6.61 -14.37 -20.22
CA VAL A 5 -7.44 -14.39 -19.01
C VAL A 5 -7.62 -12.93 -18.62
N ASP A 6 -8.86 -12.45 -18.58
CA ASP A 6 -9.15 -11.12 -18.05
C ASP A 6 -8.91 -11.12 -16.53
N ILE A 7 -7.68 -10.75 -16.16
CA ILE A 7 -7.23 -10.67 -14.76
C ILE A 7 -7.38 -9.27 -14.17
N GLY A 8 -7.94 -8.31 -14.91
CA GLY A 8 -8.20 -6.94 -14.47
C GLY A 8 -7.09 -5.92 -14.77
N LYS A 9 -7.25 -4.72 -14.19
CA LYS A 9 -6.30 -3.59 -14.36
C LYS A 9 -5.05 -3.84 -13.51
N ARG A 10 -3.87 -3.90 -14.14
CA ARG A 10 -2.60 -3.97 -13.41
C ARG A 10 -2.40 -2.72 -12.56
N ILE A 11 -2.23 -2.90 -11.26
CA ILE A 11 -1.86 -1.84 -10.31
C ILE A 11 -0.33 -1.76 -10.24
N GLU A 12 0.35 -2.88 -9.97
CA GLU A 12 1.80 -2.90 -9.71
C GLU A 12 2.46 -4.20 -10.19
N LEU A 13 3.76 -4.15 -10.42
CA LEU A 13 4.59 -5.28 -10.85
C LEU A 13 5.93 -5.30 -10.11
N VAL A 14 6.27 -6.43 -9.49
CA VAL A 14 7.64 -6.74 -9.05
C VAL A 14 8.26 -7.66 -10.09
N PRO A 15 9.20 -7.18 -10.92
CA PRO A 15 9.74 -7.95 -12.05
C PRO A 15 10.54 -9.17 -11.59
N ILE A 16 11.26 -9.04 -10.48
CA ILE A 16 12.12 -10.08 -9.89
C ILE A 16 11.78 -10.15 -8.41
N ASP A 17 11.07 -11.20 -7.99
CA ASP A 17 10.81 -11.46 -6.57
C ASP A 17 12.10 -11.90 -5.89
N PRO A 18 12.59 -11.15 -4.87
CA PRO A 18 13.87 -11.43 -4.24
C PRO A 18 13.86 -12.71 -3.38
N HIS A 19 12.69 -13.32 -3.19
CA HIS A 19 12.49 -14.41 -2.25
C HIS A 19 12.11 -15.74 -2.92
N PHE A 20 11.88 -15.75 -4.23
CA PHE A 20 11.51 -16.99 -4.93
C PHE A 20 11.89 -16.98 -6.41
N LYS A 21 13.04 -17.60 -6.72
CA LYS A 21 13.45 -18.02 -8.08
C LYS A 21 13.24 -16.94 -9.16
N ASP A 22 13.46 -15.67 -8.81
CA ASP A 22 13.34 -14.51 -9.69
C ASP A 22 12.01 -14.41 -10.45
N ILE A 23 10.92 -14.96 -9.90
CA ILE A 23 9.61 -14.89 -10.56
C ILE A 23 9.10 -13.46 -10.59
N THR A 24 8.34 -13.12 -11.63
CA THR A 24 7.56 -11.89 -11.65
C THR A 24 6.26 -12.05 -10.86
N ILE A 25 5.95 -11.11 -9.99
CA ILE A 25 4.68 -11.06 -9.24
C ILE A 25 3.98 -9.74 -9.56
N ALA A 26 2.69 -9.79 -9.84
CA ALA A 26 1.88 -8.65 -10.22
C ALA A 26 0.64 -8.53 -9.32
N LEU A 27 0.21 -7.29 -9.09
CA LEU A 27 -1.05 -6.96 -8.43
C LEU A 27 -2.02 -6.40 -9.48
N TYR A 28 -3.21 -7.00 -9.56
CA TYR A 28 -4.30 -6.55 -10.42
C TYR A 28 -5.51 -6.15 -9.59
N ARG A 29 -6.27 -5.17 -10.06
CA ARG A 29 -7.58 -4.79 -9.53
C ARG A 29 -8.66 -5.26 -10.49
N GLN A 30 -9.68 -5.90 -9.93
CA GLN A 30 -10.94 -6.23 -10.57
C GLN A 30 -12.08 -5.54 -9.81
N GLU A 31 -13.25 -5.49 -10.44
CA GLU A 31 -14.50 -5.08 -9.80
C GLU A 31 -15.39 -6.33 -9.73
N LEU A 32 -15.88 -6.67 -8.55
CA LEU A 32 -16.79 -7.79 -8.31
C LEU A 32 -17.91 -7.24 -7.43
N ASP A 33 -19.19 -7.45 -7.75
CA ASP A 33 -20.32 -7.00 -6.91
C ASP A 33 -20.20 -5.55 -6.39
N SER A 34 -19.79 -4.62 -7.26
CA SER A 34 -19.58 -3.19 -6.93
C SER A 34 -18.50 -2.90 -5.87
N ARG A 35 -17.63 -3.86 -5.56
CA ARG A 35 -16.44 -3.68 -4.69
C ARG A 35 -15.16 -3.89 -5.47
N ALA A 36 -14.12 -3.16 -5.08
CA ALA A 36 -12.79 -3.44 -5.59
C ALA A 36 -12.19 -4.67 -4.92
N VAL A 37 -11.67 -5.56 -5.75
CA VAL A 37 -10.95 -6.76 -5.32
C VAL A 37 -9.60 -6.85 -6.03
N PHE A 38 -8.62 -7.44 -5.35
CA PHE A 38 -7.23 -7.45 -5.76
C PHE A 38 -6.71 -8.87 -5.92
N LYS A 39 -6.06 -9.13 -7.05
CA LYS A 39 -5.47 -10.41 -7.39
C LYS A 39 -3.95 -10.30 -7.41
N VAL A 40 -3.29 -11.04 -6.53
CA VAL A 40 -1.84 -11.28 -6.61
C VAL A 40 -1.61 -12.44 -7.56
N HIS A 41 -0.76 -12.25 -8.57
CA HIS A 41 -0.61 -13.22 -9.65
C HIS A 41 0.83 -13.33 -10.16
N THR A 42 1.20 -14.52 -10.62
CA THR A 42 2.41 -14.79 -11.40
C THR A 42 2.05 -15.68 -12.58
N TYR A 43 2.70 -15.43 -13.73
CA TYR A 43 2.62 -16.33 -14.89
C TYR A 43 3.64 -17.48 -14.81
N SER A 44 4.53 -17.47 -13.81
CA SER A 44 5.51 -18.53 -13.62
C SER A 44 4.82 -19.86 -13.32
N ARG A 45 5.28 -20.91 -13.99
CA ARG A 45 4.84 -22.30 -13.76
C ARG A 45 5.82 -23.08 -12.89
N ILE A 46 6.80 -22.40 -12.31
CA ILE A 46 7.80 -23.06 -11.47
C ILE A 46 7.12 -23.64 -10.23
N GLU A 47 7.44 -24.89 -9.92
CA GLU A 47 6.94 -25.55 -8.71
C GLU A 47 7.30 -24.73 -7.47
N GLY A 48 6.28 -24.44 -6.66
CA GLY A 48 6.33 -23.58 -5.48
C GLY A 48 5.79 -22.16 -5.69
N SER A 49 5.60 -21.70 -6.94
CA SER A 49 5.05 -20.37 -7.22
C SER A 49 3.69 -20.10 -6.53
N PRO A 50 2.71 -21.03 -6.53
CA PRO A 50 1.44 -20.80 -5.81
C PRO A 50 1.62 -20.58 -4.31
N LYS A 51 2.57 -21.28 -3.67
CA LYS A 51 2.88 -21.10 -2.25
C LYS A 51 3.41 -19.69 -1.99
N ARG A 52 4.35 -19.22 -2.81
CA ARG A 52 4.87 -17.84 -2.72
C ARG A 52 3.77 -16.79 -2.88
N ILE A 53 2.86 -16.98 -3.83
CA ILE A 53 1.71 -16.08 -4.00
C ILE A 53 0.82 -16.07 -2.75
N GLN A 54 0.57 -17.23 -2.15
CA GLN A 54 -0.22 -17.31 -0.92
C GLN A 54 0.48 -16.63 0.27
N GLU A 55 1.80 -16.71 0.36
CA GLU A 55 2.58 -15.97 1.37
C GLU A 55 2.41 -14.46 1.20
N VAL A 56 2.59 -13.94 -0.02
CA VAL A 56 2.39 -12.51 -0.31
C VAL A 56 0.96 -12.09 0.05
N ILE A 57 -0.05 -12.88 -0.31
CA ILE A 57 -1.46 -12.62 0.05
C ILE A 57 -1.63 -12.53 1.57
N ASN A 58 -1.10 -13.49 2.32
CA ASN A 58 -1.22 -13.51 3.79
C ASN A 58 -0.56 -12.27 4.41
N ILE A 59 0.61 -11.88 3.91
CA ILE A 59 1.33 -10.70 4.39
C ILE A 59 0.54 -9.41 4.08
N MET A 60 -0.11 -9.33 2.91
CA MET A 60 -0.99 -8.22 2.57
C MET A 60 -2.23 -8.14 3.48
N GLN A 61 -2.81 -9.27 3.89
CA GLN A 61 -3.90 -9.28 4.88
C GLN A 61 -3.46 -8.64 6.19
N THR A 62 -2.30 -9.03 6.70
CA THR A 62 -1.80 -8.48 7.96
C THR A 62 -1.38 -7.01 7.85
N LEU A 63 -0.54 -6.66 6.88
CA LEU A 63 0.00 -5.30 6.78
C LEU A 63 -1.04 -4.27 6.30
N GLY A 64 -1.99 -4.69 5.47
CA GLY A 64 -3.03 -3.82 4.93
C GLY A 64 -4.35 -3.86 5.70
N GLY A 65 -4.52 -4.78 6.65
CA GLY A 65 -5.83 -5.06 7.26
C GLY A 65 -6.86 -5.57 6.24
N MET A 66 -6.39 -6.29 5.22
CA MET A 66 -7.24 -6.79 4.13
C MET A 66 -7.88 -8.13 4.49
N GLN A 67 -9.03 -8.41 3.89
CA GLN A 67 -9.68 -9.71 3.94
C GLN A 67 -9.53 -10.43 2.60
N LYS A 68 -9.75 -11.75 2.60
CA LYS A 68 -9.59 -12.63 1.43
C LYS A 68 -10.88 -13.38 1.15
N THR A 69 -11.23 -13.50 -0.11
CA THR A 69 -12.31 -14.38 -0.60
C THR A 69 -11.87 -15.84 -0.63
N SER A 70 -12.81 -16.77 -0.87
CA SER A 70 -12.50 -18.19 -1.11
C SER A 70 -11.53 -18.39 -2.27
N ASP A 71 -11.64 -17.55 -3.30
CA ASP A 71 -10.85 -17.65 -4.55
C ASP A 71 -9.49 -16.94 -4.46
N GLY A 72 -9.12 -16.45 -3.27
CA GLY A 72 -7.83 -15.84 -3.01
C GLY A 72 -7.73 -14.35 -3.38
N LEU A 73 -8.83 -13.72 -3.80
CA LEU A 73 -8.88 -12.27 -4.04
C LEU A 73 -8.91 -11.51 -2.71
N LEU A 74 -8.13 -10.43 -2.63
CA LEU A 74 -8.03 -9.54 -1.48
C LEU A 74 -8.98 -8.34 -1.61
N PHE A 75 -9.45 -7.80 -0.50
CA PHE A 75 -10.25 -6.57 -0.48
C PHE A 75 -10.09 -5.82 0.85
N PHE A 76 -10.32 -4.52 0.82
CA PHE A 76 -10.52 -3.75 2.05
C PHE A 76 -11.96 -3.94 2.56
N PRO A 77 -12.18 -4.14 3.88
CA PRO A 77 -13.53 -4.33 4.43
C PRO A 77 -14.52 -3.19 4.12
N CYS A 78 -14.02 -1.97 3.91
CA CYS A 78 -14.81 -0.81 3.50
C CYS A 78 -15.39 -0.90 2.07
N GLY A 79 -14.85 -1.79 1.22
CA GLY A 79 -15.25 -1.94 -0.18
C GLY A 79 -14.52 -1.00 -1.16
N ASP A 80 -13.90 0.06 -0.65
CA ASP A 80 -13.16 1.05 -1.45
C ASP A 80 -11.82 0.53 -1.97
N ARG A 81 -11.28 1.23 -2.97
CA ARG A 81 -10.10 0.81 -3.71
C ARG A 81 -8.79 1.05 -2.96
N HIS A 82 -8.63 2.23 -2.37
CA HIS A 82 -7.38 2.70 -1.76
C HIS A 82 -6.14 2.33 -2.61
N GLU A 83 -6.13 2.62 -3.91
CA GLU A 83 -5.19 2.00 -4.89
C GLU A 83 -3.72 2.33 -4.55
N ALA A 84 -3.42 3.59 -4.23
CA ALA A 84 -2.07 4.02 -3.85
C ALA A 84 -1.58 3.30 -2.59
N ALA A 85 -2.48 3.09 -1.62
CA ALA A 85 -2.19 2.41 -0.38
C ALA A 85 -2.01 0.90 -0.61
N CYS A 86 -2.90 0.28 -1.40
CA CYS A 86 -2.85 -1.14 -1.77
C CYS A 86 -1.55 -1.48 -2.52
N ARG A 87 -1.14 -0.62 -3.47
CA ARG A 87 0.17 -0.71 -4.12
C ARG A 87 1.30 -0.78 -3.09
N ARG A 88 1.23 0.04 -2.03
CA ARG A 88 2.26 0.05 -0.99
C ARG A 88 2.26 -1.20 -0.13
N VAL A 89 1.08 -1.71 0.21
CA VAL A 89 0.91 -3.01 0.90
C VAL A 89 1.57 -4.12 0.10
N PHE A 90 1.28 -4.20 -1.21
CA PHE A 90 1.87 -5.19 -2.10
C PHE A 90 3.39 -5.09 -2.20
N LEU A 91 3.93 -3.89 -2.44
CA LEU A 91 5.38 -3.68 -2.54
C LEU A 91 6.12 -4.03 -1.25
N GLU A 92 5.51 -3.82 -0.08
CA GLU A 92 6.10 -4.23 1.19
C GLU A 92 5.96 -5.74 1.39
N ALA A 93 4.82 -6.34 1.02
CA ALA A 93 4.60 -7.78 1.13
C ALA A 93 5.60 -8.59 0.30
N CYS A 94 5.91 -8.16 -0.92
CA CYS A 94 6.93 -8.79 -1.76
C CYS A 94 8.35 -8.72 -1.19
N LYS A 95 8.63 -7.86 -0.20
CA LYS A 95 9.94 -7.78 0.46
C LYS A 95 10.08 -8.71 1.66
N LEU A 96 9.01 -9.38 2.05
CA LEU A 96 8.97 -10.23 3.23
C LEU A 96 8.78 -11.71 2.85
N THR A 97 9.18 -12.58 3.77
CA THR A 97 8.90 -14.03 3.74
C THR A 97 8.04 -14.41 4.94
N SER A 98 7.43 -15.58 4.91
CA SER A 98 6.62 -16.12 6.01
C SER A 98 7.44 -16.69 7.17
N ASP A 99 8.77 -16.66 7.09
CA ASP A 99 9.65 -17.27 8.11
C ASP A 99 9.62 -16.51 9.44
N THR A 100 9.18 -15.26 9.40
CA THR A 100 8.98 -14.42 10.59
C THR A 100 7.50 -14.05 10.70
N PRO A 101 6.91 -14.09 11.91
CA PRO A 101 5.57 -13.55 12.13
C PRO A 101 5.50 -12.12 11.62
N VAL A 102 4.56 -11.87 10.72
CA VAL A 102 4.24 -10.52 10.27
C VAL A 102 3.18 -9.98 11.21
N GLU A 103 3.41 -8.78 11.72
CA GLU A 103 2.46 -8.04 12.53
C GLU A 103 2.13 -6.70 11.86
N PRO A 104 0.94 -6.12 12.12
CA PRO A 104 0.64 -4.75 11.72
C PRO A 104 1.73 -3.79 12.24
N ARG A 105 2.09 -2.81 11.41
CA ARG A 105 3.08 -1.81 11.82
C ARG A 105 2.46 -0.89 12.88
N PRO A 106 3.23 -0.45 13.89
CA PRO A 106 2.72 0.44 14.91
C PRO A 106 2.33 1.81 14.31
N LEU A 107 1.38 2.48 14.94
CA LEU A 107 1.01 3.87 14.65
C LEU A 107 2.01 4.87 15.24
N ASN A 108 3.28 4.48 15.41
CA ASN A 108 4.35 5.38 15.81
C ASN A 108 5.67 4.98 15.14
N ILE A 109 6.52 5.97 14.87
CA ILE A 109 7.85 5.78 14.29
C ILE A 109 8.85 6.79 14.87
N LEU A 110 10.13 6.44 14.84
CA LEU A 110 11.22 7.40 14.96
C LEU A 110 11.51 8.01 13.58
N ASP A 111 11.22 9.30 13.39
CA ASP A 111 11.60 10.00 12.18
C ASP A 111 13.10 10.31 12.19
N LYS A 112 13.87 9.54 11.43
CA LYS A 112 15.34 9.66 11.38
C LYS A 112 15.83 11.04 10.96
N LYS A 113 15.03 11.83 10.22
CA LYS A 113 15.39 13.17 9.73
C LYS A 113 15.30 14.23 10.83
N SER A 114 14.21 14.26 11.59
CA SER A 114 14.02 15.22 12.68
C SER A 114 14.46 14.71 14.05
N LYS A 115 14.69 13.39 14.18
CA LYS A 115 14.88 12.67 15.45
C LYS A 115 13.67 12.70 16.39
N LEU A 116 12.51 13.17 15.91
CA LEU A 116 11.26 13.15 16.66
C LEU A 116 10.60 11.78 16.56
N THR A 117 9.94 11.38 17.65
CA THR A 117 8.97 10.29 17.62
C THR A 117 7.65 10.86 17.13
N ILE A 118 7.17 10.32 16.02
CA ILE A 118 5.89 10.67 15.42
C ILE A 118 4.89 9.58 15.79
N SER A 119 3.72 9.96 16.28
CA SER A 119 2.60 9.06 16.55
C SER A 119 1.37 9.47 15.76
N VAL A 120 0.47 8.52 15.52
CA VAL A 120 -0.80 8.75 14.86
C VAL A 120 -1.90 8.16 15.72
N ASP A 121 -2.81 9.01 16.20
CA ASP A 121 -3.94 8.58 17.02
C ASP A 121 -5.16 8.39 16.12
N SER A 122 -5.82 7.24 16.23
CA SER A 122 -7.12 6.98 15.60
C SER A 122 -8.20 7.72 16.39
N LEU A 123 -8.97 8.58 15.71
CA LEU A 123 -10.09 9.32 16.29
C LEU A 123 -11.44 8.66 15.98
N GLY A 124 -11.43 7.51 15.30
CA GLY A 124 -12.62 6.83 14.80
C GLY A 124 -13.07 7.35 13.44
N SER A 125 -14.00 6.63 12.82
CA SER A 125 -14.60 6.97 11.51
C SER A 125 -13.57 7.30 10.42
N GLY A 126 -12.46 6.55 10.38
CA GLY A 126 -11.37 6.75 9.42
C GLY A 126 -10.55 8.02 9.61
N THR A 127 -10.75 8.76 10.71
CA THR A 127 -10.02 9.99 11.04
C THR A 127 -8.84 9.70 11.95
N TYR A 128 -7.72 10.37 11.67
CA TYR A 128 -6.45 10.22 12.37
C TYR A 128 -5.85 11.59 12.70
N ARG A 129 -5.10 11.67 13.80
CA ARG A 129 -4.30 12.86 14.17
C ARG A 129 -2.83 12.50 14.31
N VAL A 130 -1.99 13.19 13.56
CA VAL A 130 -0.53 13.07 13.63
C VAL A 130 0.00 13.94 14.76
N LYS A 131 0.87 13.39 15.60
CA LYS A 131 1.51 14.09 16.72
C LYS A 131 3.01 13.84 16.72
N SER A 132 3.74 14.67 17.46
CA SER A 132 5.16 14.43 17.76
C SER A 132 5.47 14.67 19.22
N ASN A 133 6.54 14.07 19.73
CA ASN A 133 7.06 14.32 21.07
C ASN A 133 7.90 15.61 21.20
N GLY A 134 8.07 16.37 20.11
CA GLY A 134 8.78 17.65 20.11
C GLY A 134 7.83 18.84 20.14
N GLU A 135 8.37 20.01 20.48
CA GLU A 135 7.62 21.26 20.59
C GLU A 135 8.11 22.34 19.62
N GLY A 136 7.26 23.35 19.40
CA GLY A 136 7.55 24.53 18.60
C GLY A 136 7.46 24.32 17.07
N ARG A 137 7.72 25.40 16.33
CA ARG A 137 7.47 25.49 14.87
C ARG A 137 8.14 24.41 14.03
N SER A 138 9.28 23.87 14.46
CA SER A 138 9.97 22.81 13.73
C SER A 138 9.21 21.48 13.80
N ALA A 139 8.72 21.14 15.00
CA ALA A 139 7.90 19.95 15.23
C ALA A 139 6.56 20.04 14.51
N GLU A 140 5.87 21.19 14.60
CA GLU A 140 4.61 21.47 13.89
C GLU A 140 4.75 21.31 12.37
N ARG A 141 5.81 21.89 11.79
CA ARG A 141 6.14 21.72 10.36
C ARG A 141 6.40 20.26 10.00
N ARG A 142 7.01 19.50 10.91
CA ARG A 142 7.27 18.08 10.67
C ARG A 142 5.99 17.26 10.70
N VAL A 143 5.13 17.46 11.70
CA VAL A 143 3.79 16.87 11.78
C VAL A 143 3.01 17.15 10.49
N SER A 144 2.97 18.41 10.05
CA SER A 144 2.32 18.82 8.80
C SER A 144 2.86 18.08 7.58
N ALA A 145 4.18 17.92 7.49
CA ALA A 145 4.80 17.19 6.40
C ALA A 145 4.48 15.68 6.41
N ILE A 146 4.33 15.07 7.59
CA ILE A 146 3.92 13.67 7.72
C ILE A 146 2.45 13.49 7.35
N ALA A 147 1.55 14.35 7.84
CA ALA A 147 0.13 14.34 7.47
C ALA A 147 -0.05 14.45 5.95
N ALA A 148 0.62 15.41 5.31
CA ALA A 148 0.62 15.53 3.85
C ALA A 148 1.22 14.31 3.13
N GLY A 149 2.17 13.61 3.76
CA GLY A 149 2.71 12.35 3.25
C GLY A 149 1.71 11.21 3.29
N LEU A 150 0.98 11.08 4.40
CA LEU A 150 -0.09 10.09 4.57
C LEU A 150 -1.24 10.35 3.60
N ILE A 151 -1.65 11.61 3.41
CA ILE A 151 -2.63 12.02 2.39
C ILE A 151 -2.29 11.46 1.01
N LYS A 152 -1.05 11.68 0.56
CA LYS A 152 -0.61 11.23 -0.78
C LYS A 152 -0.49 9.72 -0.91
N LEU A 153 -0.07 9.04 0.15
CA LEU A 153 0.14 7.59 0.12
C LEU A 153 -1.16 6.80 0.35
N GLY A 154 -2.10 7.36 1.10
CA GLY A 154 -3.31 6.72 1.56
C GLY A 154 -4.59 7.14 0.84
N GLU A 155 -4.51 8.09 -0.09
CA GLU A 155 -5.70 8.69 -0.74
C GLU A 155 -6.64 9.31 0.32
N MET A 156 -6.06 9.94 1.34
CA MET A 156 -6.79 10.61 2.41
C MET A 156 -6.95 12.09 2.08
N GLU A 157 -7.74 12.79 2.89
CA GLU A 157 -7.87 14.25 2.88
C GLU A 157 -7.65 14.82 4.28
N TYR A 158 -7.51 16.14 4.40
CA TYR A 158 -7.56 16.77 5.72
C TYR A 158 -8.97 16.64 6.30
N ALA A 159 -9.07 16.38 7.60
CA ALA A 159 -10.35 16.14 8.25
C ALA A 159 -11.24 17.40 8.34
N GLU A 160 -10.59 18.57 8.40
CA GLU A 160 -11.20 19.89 8.51
C GLU A 160 -10.42 20.90 7.65
N ASP A 161 -11.08 22.00 7.29
CA ASP A 161 -10.43 23.10 6.57
C ASP A 161 -9.33 23.73 7.43
N ASN A 162 -8.16 23.96 6.83
CA ASN A 162 -6.94 24.45 7.50
C ASN A 162 -6.31 23.50 8.53
N SER A 163 -6.82 22.26 8.68
CA SER A 163 -6.12 21.23 9.44
C SER A 163 -4.75 20.96 8.81
N THR A 164 -3.73 20.80 9.65
CA THR A 164 -2.38 20.43 9.20
C THR A 164 -1.90 19.10 9.79
N ASP A 165 -2.59 18.59 10.81
CA ASP A 165 -2.22 17.38 11.55
C ASP A 165 -3.32 16.31 11.55
N SER A 166 -4.56 16.65 11.22
CA SER A 166 -5.68 15.71 11.18
C SER A 166 -6.12 15.38 9.75
N ILE A 167 -6.17 14.08 9.46
CA ILE A 167 -6.43 13.50 8.14
C ILE A 167 -7.51 12.42 8.25
N ARG A 168 -8.22 12.13 7.15
CA ARG A 168 -9.26 11.09 7.14
C ARG A 168 -9.32 10.33 5.81
N PHE A 169 -9.70 9.06 5.88
CA PHE A 169 -10.18 8.33 4.71
C PHE A 169 -11.60 8.77 4.37
N THR A 170 -11.87 9.00 3.09
CA THR A 170 -13.20 9.38 2.59
C THR A 170 -14.24 8.26 2.72
N CYS A 171 -13.80 7.00 2.84
CA CYS A 171 -14.66 5.84 3.10
C CYS A 171 -15.28 5.83 4.51
N GLY A 172 -14.79 6.69 5.42
CA GLY A 172 -15.29 6.80 6.79
C GLY A 172 -14.97 5.60 7.71
N GLN A 173 -14.11 4.67 7.28
CA GLN A 173 -13.70 3.52 8.10
C GLN A 173 -12.23 3.61 8.54
N SER A 174 -11.95 3.05 9.72
CA SER A 174 -10.58 2.98 10.25
C SER A 174 -9.76 1.90 9.55
N HIS A 175 -8.52 2.24 9.17
CA HIS A 175 -7.54 1.37 8.53
C HIS A 175 -6.19 1.42 9.27
N ASP A 176 -6.17 1.10 10.56
CA ASP A 176 -4.99 1.27 11.43
C ASP A 176 -3.74 0.52 10.92
N ALA A 177 -3.90 -0.73 10.46
CA ALA A 177 -2.79 -1.50 9.88
C ALA A 177 -2.20 -0.80 8.65
N LEU A 178 -3.06 -0.28 7.78
CA LEU A 178 -2.67 0.47 6.59
C LEU A 178 -1.95 1.77 6.98
N VAL A 179 -2.49 2.54 7.93
CA VAL A 179 -1.88 3.79 8.41
C VAL A 179 -0.51 3.54 9.00
N GLY A 180 -0.37 2.50 9.84
CA GLY A 180 0.92 2.11 10.42
C GLY A 180 1.94 1.77 9.34
N LEU A 181 1.53 1.04 8.30
CA LEU A 181 2.38 0.72 7.16
C LEU A 181 2.83 1.98 6.40
N LEU A 182 1.89 2.87 6.09
CA LEU A 182 2.16 4.09 5.33
C LEU A 182 3.02 5.08 6.13
N LEU A 183 2.85 5.14 7.44
CA LEU A 183 3.58 6.04 8.34
C LEU A 183 5.10 5.85 8.23
N VAL A 184 5.58 4.62 8.07
CA VAL A 184 7.01 4.31 7.87
C VAL A 184 7.61 5.04 6.65
N ARG A 185 6.78 5.38 5.66
CA ARG A 185 7.20 5.98 4.38
C ARG A 185 6.82 7.45 4.24
N ALA A 186 5.80 7.92 4.97
CA ALA A 186 5.36 9.31 4.98
C ALA A 186 6.50 10.34 5.18
N PRO A 187 7.49 10.14 6.07
CA PRO A 187 8.65 11.03 6.21
C PRO A 187 9.39 11.37 4.92
N ASN A 188 9.38 10.45 3.95
CA ASN A 188 10.13 10.48 2.70
C ASN A 188 9.21 10.40 1.46
N VAL A 189 7.94 10.79 1.59
CA VAL A 189 6.92 10.62 0.54
C VAL A 189 7.38 11.09 -0.85
N ARG A 190 8.12 12.20 -0.94
CA ARG A 190 8.58 12.74 -2.23
C ARG A 190 9.52 11.78 -2.97
N VAL A 191 10.38 11.07 -2.24
CA VAL A 191 11.29 10.07 -2.84
C VAL A 191 10.48 8.86 -3.30
N ILE A 192 9.54 8.40 -2.46
CA ILE A 192 8.68 7.27 -2.76
C ILE A 192 7.83 7.49 -4.01
N LEU A 193 7.23 8.67 -4.16
CA LEU A 193 6.42 9.00 -5.34
C LEU A 193 7.27 9.04 -6.62
N ARG A 194 8.48 9.59 -6.56
CA ARG A 194 9.42 9.59 -7.70
C ARG A 194 9.85 8.18 -8.11
N GLU A 195 10.12 7.32 -7.13
CA GLU A 195 10.43 5.90 -7.39
C GLU A 195 9.26 5.19 -8.08
N GLN A 196 8.02 5.48 -7.65
CA GLN A 196 6.81 4.93 -8.26
C GLN A 196 6.57 5.43 -9.69
N GLU A 197 6.77 6.72 -9.94
CA GLU A 197 6.70 7.30 -11.29
C GLU A 197 7.74 6.66 -12.22
N ALA A 198 8.99 6.52 -11.75
CA ALA A 198 10.06 5.90 -12.51
C ALA A 198 9.82 4.40 -12.78
N GLY A 199 9.23 3.68 -11.83
CA GLY A 199 8.83 2.27 -12.01
C GLY A 199 7.70 2.11 -13.04
N THR A 200 6.71 3.00 -12.99
CA THR A 200 5.59 3.03 -13.95
C THR A 200 6.08 3.30 -15.36
N ALA A 201 7.02 4.26 -15.53
CA ALA A 201 7.60 4.60 -16.82
C ALA A 201 8.39 3.42 -17.46
N ARG A 202 9.05 2.57 -16.66
CA ARG A 202 9.75 1.37 -17.16
C ARG A 202 8.80 0.24 -17.56
N GLY A 203 7.57 0.24 -17.06
CA GLY A 203 6.54 -0.77 -17.33
C GLY A 203 5.71 -0.51 -18.60
N VAL A 204 6.01 0.56 -19.35
CA VAL A 204 5.43 0.88 -20.67
C VAL A 204 6.41 0.44 -21.76
N LEU A 205 6.54 -0.87 -21.95
CA LEU A 205 6.84 -1.37 -23.29
C LEU A 205 5.49 -1.49 -23.98
N SER A 206 5.25 -0.62 -24.95
CA SER A 206 4.02 -0.56 -25.74
C SER A 206 3.60 -1.96 -26.18
N ALA A 207 2.33 -2.30 -26.00
CA ALA A 207 1.76 -3.48 -26.62
C ALA A 207 2.03 -3.40 -28.15
N PRO A 208 2.37 -4.52 -28.83
CA PRO A 208 2.66 -4.52 -30.28
C PRO A 208 1.52 -4.03 -31.18
N SER A 209 0.34 -3.72 -30.62
CA SER A 209 -0.85 -3.28 -31.34
C SER A 209 -0.85 -1.79 -31.75
N GLN A 210 0.25 -1.06 -31.57
CA GLN A 210 0.37 0.35 -31.99
C GLN A 210 1.42 0.60 -33.08
N GLN A 211 1.87 -0.44 -33.78
CA GLN A 211 2.66 -0.30 -35.01
C GLN A 211 1.83 -0.79 -36.20
N THR A 212 0.92 0.04 -36.68
CA THR A 212 0.31 -0.03 -38.02
C THR A 212 0.10 1.37 -38.54
#